data_AF-A0AAV6FYS7-F1
#
_entry.id   AF-A0AAV6FYS7-F1
#
_cell.length_a   1.000
_cell.length_b   1.000
_cell.length_c   1.000
_cell.angle_alpha   90.00
_cell.angle_beta   90.00
_cell.angle_gamma   90.00
#
_symmetry.space_group_name_H-M   'P 1'
#
loop_
_entity.id
_entity.type
_entity.pdbx_description
1 polymer ?
#
loop_
_entity_poly.entity_id
_entity_poly.type
_entity_poly.pdbx_seq_one_letter_code
_entity_poly.pdbx_strand_id
1 'polypeptide(L)'
;MTAVGAVVATCSGGHWTCTGESCPGRCQVFGNGHYQTFDSRWFSFDGNCQYTLLEDGCGRGNGQFAVRVESIPCCDEELTCSRTITLDLLDEVSLVLEDMSVSSRSSNTGGEMLYSVHTVGLYIVVSVPRPGLTLIWDKHTRLTVLLEASEANDLMSSGSLLASSALEFGNSWKTGTPPCSDVTTETFPCQRHSYCSNWAERRCMIITGDTFKECHLKVNTE
;
A
#
# COMPACT_ATOMS: atom_id res chain seq x y z
N MET A 1 -17.48 5.21 -3.56
CA MET A 1 -18.34 4.00 -3.54
C MET A 1 -17.68 2.98 -2.64
N THR A 2 -18.24 2.64 -1.49
CA THR A 2 -17.70 1.61 -0.59
C THR A 2 -17.73 0.25 -1.29
N ALA A 3 -16.63 -0.52 -1.20
CA ALA A 3 -16.60 -1.90 -1.66
C ALA A 3 -17.52 -2.73 -0.76
N VAL A 4 -18.73 -3.01 -1.24
CA VAL A 4 -19.67 -3.90 -0.55
C VAL A 4 -19.26 -5.33 -0.89
N GLY A 5 -18.59 -6.02 0.03
CA GLY A 5 -18.46 -7.46 -0.08
C GLY A 5 -19.80 -8.11 0.22
N ALA A 6 -20.34 -8.87 -0.73
CA ALA A 6 -21.54 -9.64 -0.48
C ALA A 6 -21.20 -10.75 0.54
N VAL A 7 -21.67 -10.59 1.77
CA VAL A 7 -21.49 -11.60 2.84
C VAL A 7 -22.45 -12.76 2.63
N VAL A 8 -23.67 -12.47 2.13
CA VAL A 8 -24.65 -13.49 1.77
C VAL A 8 -25.30 -13.12 0.43
N ALA A 9 -25.28 -14.05 -0.52
CA ALA A 9 -25.97 -13.93 -1.79
C ALA A 9 -26.99 -15.07 -1.93
N THR A 10 -28.26 -14.72 -2.16
CA THR A 10 -29.34 -15.68 -2.37
C THR A 10 -29.82 -15.60 -3.82
N CYS A 11 -29.87 -16.75 -4.50
CA CYS A 11 -30.40 -16.83 -5.86
C CYS A 11 -31.85 -17.32 -5.83
N SER A 12 -32.78 -16.48 -6.29
CA SER A 12 -34.20 -16.82 -6.41
C SER A 12 -34.70 -16.44 -7.80
N GLY A 13 -35.20 -17.40 -8.58
CA GLY A 13 -35.71 -17.15 -9.94
C GLY A 13 -34.65 -16.66 -10.94
N GLY A 14 -33.37 -16.96 -10.72
CA GLY A 14 -32.26 -16.47 -11.54
C GLY A 14 -31.76 -15.07 -11.18
N HIS A 15 -32.33 -14.43 -10.16
CA HIS A 15 -31.87 -13.14 -9.64
C HIS A 15 -31.06 -13.32 -8.35
N TRP A 16 -29.94 -12.61 -8.25
CA TRP A 16 -29.09 -12.58 -7.06
C TRP A 16 -29.48 -11.44 -6.13
N THR A 17 -29.87 -11.78 -4.91
CA THR A 17 -30.10 -10.82 -3.82
C THR A 17 -28.93 -10.91 -2.85
N CYS A 18 -28.12 -9.86 -2.81
CA CYS A 18 -26.93 -9.78 -1.96
C CYS A 18 -27.20 -8.89 -0.76
N THR A 19 -26.97 -9.40 0.44
CA THR A 19 -26.81 -8.59 1.65
C THR A 19 -25.32 -8.40 1.88
N GLY A 20 -24.87 -7.14 1.90
CA GLY A 20 -23.47 -6.81 2.09
C GLY A 20 -23.22 -6.15 3.43
N GLU A 21 -22.03 -6.43 3.97
CA GLU A 21 -21.41 -5.60 4.99
C GLU A 21 -20.33 -4.74 4.33
N SER A 22 -19.94 -3.65 4.98
CA SER A 22 -18.81 -2.86 4.52
C SER A 22 -17.55 -3.71 4.64
N CYS A 23 -16.86 -3.97 3.53
CA CYS A 23 -15.54 -4.56 3.60
C CYS A 23 -14.50 -3.50 3.97
N PRO A 24 -13.41 -3.90 4.63
CA PRO A 24 -12.26 -3.03 4.77
C PRO A 24 -11.77 -2.58 3.40
N GLY A 25 -11.48 -1.30 3.26
CA GLY A 25 -10.75 -0.78 2.12
C GLY A 25 -9.34 -1.38 2.10
N ARG A 26 -8.78 -1.61 0.91
CA ARG A 26 -7.41 -2.12 0.74
C ARG A 26 -6.56 -1.15 -0.08
N CYS A 27 -5.44 -0.70 0.49
CA CYS A 27 -4.36 -0.04 -0.22
C CYS A 27 -3.13 -0.95 -0.21
N GLN A 28 -2.28 -0.90 -1.24
CA GLN A 28 -1.02 -1.63 -1.23
C GLN A 28 0.05 -0.95 -2.07
N VAL A 29 1.30 -1.19 -1.69
CA VAL A 29 2.50 -0.89 -2.47
C VAL A 29 3.34 -2.15 -2.58
N PHE A 30 3.92 -2.44 -3.74
CA PHE A 30 4.84 -3.57 -3.94
C PHE A 30 5.81 -3.35 -5.11
N GLY A 31 6.84 -4.18 -5.17
CA GLY A 31 7.84 -4.13 -6.25
C GLY A 31 8.52 -2.76 -6.33
N ASN A 32 8.75 -2.26 -7.54
CA ASN A 32 9.40 -0.98 -7.80
C ASN A 32 8.38 0.15 -7.93
N GLY A 33 7.59 0.37 -6.87
CA GLY A 33 6.69 1.52 -6.80
C GLY A 33 5.36 1.32 -7.52
N HIS A 34 4.80 0.11 -7.50
CA HIS A 34 3.43 -0.13 -7.93
C HIS A 34 2.47 0.04 -6.77
N TYR A 35 1.49 0.93 -6.93
CA TYR A 35 0.50 1.27 -5.92
C TYR A 35 -0.90 0.87 -6.35
N GLN A 36 -1.70 0.43 -5.38
CA GLN A 36 -3.14 0.33 -5.48
C GLN A 36 -3.76 1.19 -4.38
N THR A 37 -4.64 2.12 -4.74
CA THR A 37 -5.41 2.95 -3.80
C THR A 37 -6.58 2.20 -3.19
N PHE A 38 -7.25 2.81 -2.21
CA PHE A 38 -8.42 2.23 -1.56
C PHE A 38 -9.62 2.07 -2.53
N ASP A 39 -9.79 2.94 -3.53
CA ASP A 39 -10.80 2.78 -4.60
C ASP A 39 -10.28 1.94 -5.78
N SER A 40 -9.27 1.10 -5.55
CA SER A 40 -8.74 0.13 -6.52
C SER A 40 -8.09 0.73 -7.77
N ARG A 41 -7.61 1.99 -7.71
CA ARG A 41 -6.84 2.59 -8.80
C ARG A 41 -5.39 2.15 -8.74
N TRP A 42 -4.84 1.82 -9.89
CA TRP A 42 -3.45 1.39 -10.06
C TRP A 42 -2.62 2.51 -10.67
N PHE A 43 -1.43 2.74 -10.12
CA PHE A 43 -0.44 3.65 -10.70
C PHE A 43 0.98 3.24 -10.31
N SER A 44 1.96 3.69 -11.09
CA SER A 44 3.37 3.55 -10.77
C SER A 44 3.94 4.89 -10.32
N PHE A 45 4.79 4.86 -9.29
CA PHE A 45 5.52 6.02 -8.82
C PHE A 45 6.82 5.58 -8.15
N ASP A 46 7.95 5.91 -8.76
CA ASP A 46 9.27 5.49 -8.31
C ASP A 46 10.04 6.67 -7.71
N GLY A 47 9.74 6.96 -6.45
CA GLY A 47 10.34 8.06 -5.70
C GLY A 47 11.37 7.59 -4.70
N ASN A 48 12.54 8.24 -4.70
CA ASN A 48 13.65 7.97 -3.78
C ASN A 48 13.59 8.92 -2.57
N CYS A 49 12.51 8.84 -1.81
CA CYS A 49 12.26 9.65 -0.61
C CYS A 49 11.32 8.90 0.35
N GLN A 50 11.12 9.46 1.54
CA GLN A 50 10.03 9.04 2.41
C GLN A 50 8.72 9.73 1.99
N TYR A 51 7.68 8.93 1.76
CA TYR A 51 6.35 9.38 1.35
C TYR A 51 5.29 8.97 2.37
N THR A 52 4.29 9.82 2.59
CA THR A 52 3.08 9.42 3.30
C THR A 52 2.21 8.54 2.39
N LEU A 53 1.97 7.30 2.79
CA LEU A 53 1.07 6.38 2.08
C LEU A 53 -0.40 6.64 2.46
N LEU A 54 -0.64 6.90 3.75
CA LEU A 54 -1.93 7.37 4.26
C LEU A 54 -1.75 8.06 5.62
N GLU A 55 -2.59 9.05 5.89
CA GLU A 55 -2.72 9.71 7.19
C GLU A 55 -4.16 10.20 7.35
N ASP A 56 -4.63 10.36 8.58
CA ASP A 56 -5.96 10.90 8.88
C ASP A 56 -5.94 12.41 9.21
N GLY A 57 -4.76 12.98 9.46
CA GLY A 57 -4.59 14.39 9.82
C GLY A 57 -4.91 15.40 8.70
N CYS A 58 -4.74 15.02 7.42
CA CYS A 58 -5.13 15.75 6.19
C CYS A 58 -5.08 17.30 6.25
N GLY A 59 -4.08 17.88 6.92
CA GLY A 59 -3.94 19.34 7.14
C GLY A 59 -5.03 20.01 8.00
N ARG A 60 -5.93 19.25 8.65
CA ARG A 60 -7.06 19.75 9.45
C ARG A 60 -6.91 19.56 10.96
N GLY A 61 -5.81 18.98 11.42
CA GLY A 61 -5.49 18.81 12.84
C GLY A 61 -4.41 17.76 13.08
N ASN A 62 -4.19 17.40 14.33
CA ASN A 62 -3.35 16.25 14.68
C ASN A 62 -4.10 14.97 14.29
N GLY A 63 -3.55 14.25 13.31
CA GLY A 63 -4.03 12.92 12.94
C GLY A 63 -3.79 11.92 14.07
N GLN A 64 -4.62 10.88 14.15
CA GLN A 64 -4.41 9.76 15.05
C GLN A 64 -3.37 8.78 14.53
N PHE A 65 -3.17 8.70 13.21
CA PHE A 65 -2.17 7.81 12.65
C PHE A 65 -1.62 8.29 11.30
N ALA A 66 -0.39 7.89 11.02
CA ALA A 66 0.22 8.07 9.71
C ALA A 66 1.06 6.85 9.36
N VAL A 67 0.95 6.40 8.11
CA VAL A 67 1.79 5.34 7.54
C VAL A 67 2.67 5.98 6.48
N ARG A 68 3.99 5.91 6.72
CA ARG A 68 5.02 6.41 5.82
C ARG A 68 5.82 5.24 5.26
N VAL A 69 6.21 5.35 4.01
CA VAL A 69 7.01 4.36 3.30
C VAL A 69 8.21 5.02 2.67
N GLU A 70 9.36 4.37 2.79
CA GLU A 70 10.60 4.77 2.15
C GLU A 70 11.12 3.58 1.33
N SER A 71 11.29 3.79 0.03
CA SER A 71 11.88 2.80 -0.86
C SER A 71 13.39 2.80 -0.68
N ILE A 72 13.96 1.65 -0.34
CA ILE A 72 15.41 1.49 -0.20
C ILE A 72 15.96 0.93 -1.52
N PRO A 73 16.76 1.72 -2.26
CA PRO A 73 17.32 1.27 -3.50
C PRO A 73 18.38 0.19 -3.27
N CYS A 74 18.51 -0.73 -4.22
CA CYS A 74 19.61 -1.67 -4.28
C CYS A 74 20.19 -1.68 -5.68
N CYS A 75 21.53 -1.78 -5.77
CA CYS A 75 22.28 -1.57 -7.02
C CYS A 75 22.21 -0.10 -7.49
N ASP A 76 22.50 0.18 -8.77
CA ASP A 76 22.24 1.49 -9.38
C ASP A 76 20.78 1.88 -9.08
N GLU A 77 20.50 3.15 -8.76
CA GLU A 77 19.28 3.71 -8.12
C GLU A 77 17.91 3.46 -8.83
N GLU A 78 17.81 2.47 -9.73
CA GLU A 78 16.65 2.09 -10.53
C GLU A 78 15.78 0.97 -9.90
N LEU A 79 16.23 0.30 -8.83
CA LEU A 79 15.51 -0.85 -8.25
C LEU A 79 15.29 -0.68 -6.74
N THR A 80 14.07 -0.96 -6.26
CA THR A 80 13.76 -1.03 -4.83
C THR A 80 13.88 -2.48 -4.33
N CYS A 81 14.81 -2.76 -3.41
CA CYS A 81 14.91 -4.11 -2.82
C CYS A 81 14.11 -4.28 -1.54
N SER A 82 13.98 -3.22 -0.76
CA SER A 82 13.27 -3.25 0.52
C SER A 82 12.55 -1.94 0.74
N ARG A 83 11.65 -1.95 1.72
CA ARG A 83 10.98 -0.74 2.19
C ARG A 83 11.09 -0.64 3.70
N THR A 84 11.42 0.55 4.17
CA THR A 84 11.21 0.92 5.57
C THR A 84 9.80 1.49 5.69
N ILE A 85 9.03 0.95 6.64
CA ILE A 85 7.64 1.34 6.89
C ILE A 85 7.57 1.91 8.28
N THR A 86 7.13 3.17 8.39
CA THR A 86 6.92 3.84 9.67
C THR A 86 5.43 3.99 9.91
N LEU A 87 4.94 3.48 11.04
CA LEU A 87 3.57 3.69 11.52
C LEU A 87 3.63 4.52 12.79
N ASP A 88 3.16 5.76 12.70
CA ASP A 88 3.03 6.67 13.82
C ASP A 88 1.59 6.63 14.35
N LEU A 89 1.42 6.54 15.66
CA LEU A 89 0.15 6.46 16.37
C LEU A 89 0.09 7.50 17.49
N LEU A 90 -0.92 8.36 17.44
CA LEU A 90 -1.28 9.36 18.46
C LEU A 90 -0.13 10.29 18.89
N ASP A 91 0.90 10.46 18.04
CA ASP A 91 2.17 11.13 18.39
C ASP A 91 2.89 10.52 19.62
N GLU A 92 2.50 9.33 20.06
CA GLU A 92 3.00 8.65 21.27
C GLU A 92 3.88 7.43 20.94
N VAL A 93 3.51 6.70 19.89
CA VAL A 93 4.16 5.45 19.48
C VAL A 93 4.53 5.54 18.01
N SER A 94 5.78 5.21 17.71
CA SER A 94 6.28 5.03 16.35
C SER A 94 6.79 3.60 16.19
N LEU A 95 6.24 2.89 15.21
CA LEU A 95 6.68 1.55 14.81
C LEU A 95 7.46 1.65 13.52
N VAL A 96 8.65 1.04 13.50
CA VAL A 96 9.48 0.95 12.30
C VAL A 96 9.59 -0.52 11.92
N LEU A 97 9.07 -0.85 10.74
CA LEU A 97 9.21 -2.17 10.13
C LEU A 97 10.30 -2.07 9.07
N GLU A 98 11.44 -2.68 9.37
CA GLU A 98 12.63 -2.74 8.52
C GLU A 98 13.46 -3.97 8.89
N ASP A 99 14.35 -4.38 7.99
CA ASP A 99 15.26 -5.52 8.21
C ASP A 99 14.55 -6.78 8.73
N MET A 100 13.39 -7.08 8.15
CA MET A 100 12.52 -8.21 8.49
C MET A 100 12.03 -8.24 9.95
N SER A 101 12.09 -7.11 10.65
CA SER A 101 11.77 -6.96 12.07
C SER A 101 10.84 -5.77 12.32
N VAL A 102 10.33 -5.66 13.56
CA VAL A 102 9.57 -4.48 14.01
C VAL A 102 10.23 -3.93 15.25
N SER A 103 10.60 -2.66 15.21
CA SER A 103 11.03 -1.91 16.39
C SER A 103 9.95 -0.90 16.79
N SER A 104 9.84 -0.63 18.08
CA SER A 104 8.87 0.32 18.62
C SER A 104 9.57 1.36 19.47
N ARG A 105 9.30 2.64 19.19
CA ARG A 105 9.68 3.76 20.04
C ARG A 105 8.42 4.33 20.68
N SER A 106 8.33 4.25 22.00
CA SER A 106 7.19 4.79 22.77
C SER A 106 7.68 5.84 23.76
N SER A 107 6.95 6.95 23.87
CA SER A 107 7.18 7.98 24.89
C SER A 107 6.53 7.66 26.23
N ASN A 108 5.62 6.67 26.29
CA ASN A 108 4.76 6.42 27.45
C ASN A 108 4.53 4.91 27.67
N THR A 109 5.09 4.36 28.75
CA THR A 109 5.03 2.90 29.06
C THR A 109 3.80 2.49 29.89
N GLY A 110 2.75 3.33 29.96
CA GLY A 110 1.64 3.17 30.92
C GLY A 110 0.24 3.36 30.33
N GLY A 111 -0.01 2.94 29.09
CA GLY A 111 -1.30 3.08 28.40
C GLY A 111 -1.91 1.76 27.92
N GLU A 112 -3.15 1.84 27.43
CA GLU A 112 -3.88 0.76 26.76
C GLU A 112 -3.07 0.23 25.55
N MET A 113 -3.16 -1.06 25.22
CA MET A 113 -2.42 -1.65 24.11
C MET A 113 -2.95 -1.10 22.77
N LEU A 114 -2.27 -0.11 22.21
CA LEU A 114 -2.68 0.58 20.98
C LEU A 114 -2.58 -0.30 19.73
N TYR A 115 -1.68 -1.28 19.74
CA TYR A 115 -1.40 -2.15 18.60
C TYR A 115 -0.98 -3.55 19.05
N SER A 116 -1.09 -4.51 18.14
CA SER A 116 -0.56 -5.86 18.29
C SER A 116 0.28 -6.24 17.06
N VAL A 117 1.33 -7.04 17.28
CA VAL A 117 2.22 -7.50 16.20
C VAL A 117 2.24 -9.01 16.19
N HIS A 118 1.93 -9.60 15.03
CA HIS A 118 1.90 -11.03 14.82
C HIS A 118 2.71 -11.41 13.59
N THR A 119 3.49 -12.49 13.68
CA THR A 119 4.12 -13.09 12.49
C THR A 119 3.24 -14.23 11.99
N VAL A 120 2.80 -14.14 10.74
CA VAL A 120 1.92 -15.13 10.09
C VAL A 120 2.59 -15.61 8.81
N GLY A 121 3.22 -16.79 8.88
CA GLY A 121 4.01 -17.33 7.77
C GLY A 121 5.14 -16.39 7.37
N LEU A 122 5.12 -15.93 6.12
CA LEU A 122 6.12 -14.99 5.59
C LEU A 122 5.83 -13.53 5.97
N TYR A 123 4.67 -13.23 6.55
CA TYR A 123 4.21 -11.87 6.78
C TYR A 123 4.35 -11.44 8.24
N ILE A 124 4.53 -10.14 8.44
CA ILE A 124 4.29 -9.46 9.71
C ILE A 124 2.97 -8.70 9.59
N VAL A 125 2.09 -8.91 10.57
CA VAL A 125 0.78 -8.28 10.66
C VAL A 125 0.77 -7.37 11.89
N VAL A 126 0.56 -6.08 11.67
CA VAL A 126 0.36 -5.08 12.73
C VAL A 126 -1.09 -4.66 12.72
N SER A 127 -1.81 -4.90 13.82
CA SER A 127 -3.23 -4.56 13.96
C SER A 127 -3.43 -3.48 15.00
N VAL A 128 -4.17 -2.44 14.61
CA VAL A 128 -4.52 -1.27 15.42
C VAL A 128 -6.05 -1.22 15.54
N PRO A 129 -6.63 -1.73 16.65
CA PRO A 129 -8.09 -1.95 16.77
C PRO A 129 -8.94 -0.69 16.65
N ARG A 130 -8.41 0.48 17.04
CA ARG A 130 -9.03 1.78 16.83
C ARG A 130 -8.00 2.65 16.10
N PRO A 131 -8.19 2.98 14.81
CA PRO A 131 -9.46 3.04 14.07
C PRO A 131 -9.86 1.79 13.25
N GLY A 132 -9.24 0.63 13.46
CA GLY A 132 -9.47 -0.56 12.62
C GLY A 132 -8.51 -0.60 11.42
N LEU A 133 -7.23 -0.32 11.69
CA LEU A 133 -6.14 -0.31 10.72
C LEU A 133 -5.33 -1.60 10.85
N THR A 134 -5.02 -2.26 9.73
CA THR A 134 -4.14 -3.43 9.70
C THR A 134 -3.09 -3.29 8.61
N LEU A 135 -1.81 -3.43 8.99
CA LEU A 135 -0.68 -3.49 8.06
C LEU A 135 -0.24 -4.93 7.90
N ILE A 136 -0.02 -5.37 6.67
CA ILE A 136 0.49 -6.70 6.31
C ILE A 136 1.73 -6.49 5.45
N TRP A 137 2.89 -6.81 5.99
CA TRP A 137 4.19 -6.63 5.33
C TRP A 137 4.85 -7.97 5.04
N ASP A 138 5.36 -8.15 3.83
CA ASP A 138 6.04 -9.38 3.39
C ASP A 138 7.52 -9.48 3.82
N LYS A 139 7.99 -8.57 4.68
CA LYS A 139 9.39 -8.44 5.10
C LYS A 139 10.35 -8.01 3.98
N HIS A 140 9.81 -7.54 2.85
CA HIS A 140 10.54 -7.04 1.69
C HIS A 140 9.88 -5.76 1.18
N THR A 141 9.16 -5.83 0.07
CA THR A 141 8.71 -4.67 -0.69
C THR A 141 7.20 -4.48 -0.64
N ARG A 142 6.44 -5.52 -0.27
CA ARG A 142 4.98 -5.47 -0.28
C ARG A 142 4.44 -5.09 1.08
N LEU A 143 3.79 -3.94 1.12
CA LEU A 143 2.92 -3.52 2.21
C LEU A 143 1.47 -3.50 1.72
N THR A 144 0.58 -4.15 2.45
CA THR A 144 -0.87 -4.04 2.28
C THR A 144 -1.46 -3.40 3.53
N VAL A 145 -2.33 -2.42 3.33
CA VAL A 145 -3.03 -1.70 4.40
C VAL A 145 -4.53 -1.96 4.25
N LEU A 146 -5.16 -2.43 5.33
CA LEU A 146 -6.60 -2.61 5.44
C LEU A 146 -7.18 -1.60 6.42
N LEU A 147 -8.31 -0.98 6.06
CA LEU A 147 -8.99 0.00 6.90
C LEU A 147 -10.50 -0.26 6.92
N GLU A 148 -11.07 -0.53 8.10
CA GLU A 148 -12.48 -0.95 8.25
C GLU A 148 -13.52 0.13 7.87
N ALA A 149 -13.16 1.42 7.94
CA ALA A 149 -14.06 2.54 7.69
C ALA A 149 -13.54 3.50 6.60
N SER A 150 -13.20 3.00 5.41
CA SER A 150 -12.85 3.89 4.30
C SER A 150 -14.10 4.40 3.58
N GLU A 151 -14.47 5.67 3.81
CA GLU A 151 -15.30 6.38 2.83
C GLU A 151 -14.44 6.62 1.57
N ALA A 152 -14.77 5.91 0.51
CA ALA A 152 -14.12 5.94 -0.80
C ALA A 152 -14.09 7.34 -1.42
N ASN A 153 -13.01 8.08 -1.13
CA ASN A 153 -12.68 9.39 -1.68
C ASN A 153 -11.17 9.42 -2.04
N ASP A 154 -10.79 8.72 -3.11
CA ASP A 154 -9.40 8.72 -3.59
C ASP A 154 -8.96 10.06 -4.22
N LEU A 155 -7.68 10.40 -3.99
CA LEU A 155 -6.87 11.43 -4.66
C LEU A 155 -7.20 12.89 -4.36
N MET A 156 -7.19 13.27 -3.08
CA MET A 156 -6.80 14.64 -2.76
C MET A 156 -5.27 14.68 -2.72
N SER A 157 -4.62 15.52 -3.53
CA SER A 157 -3.26 15.95 -3.21
C SER A 157 -3.23 16.49 -1.77
N SER A 158 -2.06 16.53 -1.13
CA SER A 158 -1.91 17.09 0.22
C SER A 158 -2.50 18.51 0.36
N GLY A 159 -2.71 19.22 -0.76
CA GLY A 159 -3.38 20.52 -0.87
C GLY A 159 -4.84 20.54 -1.37
N SER A 160 -5.59 19.43 -1.36
CA SER A 160 -7.01 19.36 -1.76
C SER A 160 -7.33 19.64 -3.24
N LEU A 161 -6.35 19.58 -4.14
CA LEU A 161 -6.55 19.67 -5.60
C LEU A 161 -6.45 18.27 -6.23
N LEU A 162 -7.30 17.98 -7.22
CA LEU A 162 -7.20 16.77 -8.03
C LEU A 162 -5.90 16.82 -8.83
N ALA A 163 -4.97 15.90 -8.56
CA ALA A 163 -3.74 15.78 -9.33
C ALA A 163 -4.05 15.31 -10.76
N SER A 164 -3.33 15.86 -11.74
CA SER A 164 -3.52 15.53 -13.16
C SER A 164 -2.76 14.27 -13.59
N SER A 165 -1.77 13.84 -12.80
CA SER A 165 -0.92 12.68 -13.07
C SER A 165 -0.45 11.99 -11.78
N ALA A 166 -0.01 10.73 -11.90
CA ALA A 166 0.59 9.98 -10.80
C ALA A 166 1.87 10.63 -10.25
N LEU A 167 2.68 11.27 -11.12
CA LEU A 167 3.91 11.95 -10.72
C LEU A 167 3.62 13.19 -9.88
N GLU A 168 2.69 14.04 -10.32
CA GLU A 168 2.25 15.21 -9.56
C GLU A 168 1.67 14.78 -8.19
N PHE A 169 0.83 13.74 -8.20
CA PHE A 169 0.27 13.18 -6.98
C PHE A 169 1.37 12.70 -6.02
N GLY A 170 2.25 11.80 -6.44
CA GLY A 170 3.28 11.22 -5.59
C GLY A 170 4.28 12.25 -5.06
N ASN A 171 4.73 13.20 -5.89
CA ASN A 171 5.64 14.26 -5.47
C ASN A 171 5.02 15.19 -4.40
N SER A 172 3.69 15.34 -4.37
CA SER A 172 3.00 16.16 -3.35
C SER A 172 2.98 15.55 -1.94
N TRP A 173 3.36 14.27 -1.80
CA TRP A 173 3.34 13.51 -0.53
C TRP A 173 4.72 13.24 0.07
N LYS A 174 5.77 13.95 -0.41
CA LYS A 174 7.13 13.86 0.15
C LYS A 174 7.17 14.42 1.58
N THR A 175 7.89 13.73 2.46
CA THR A 175 8.04 14.11 3.88
C THR A 175 9.48 14.48 4.28
N GLY A 176 10.45 14.25 3.39
CA GLY A 176 11.86 14.57 3.66
C GLY A 176 12.10 16.06 3.93
N THR A 177 12.98 16.35 4.88
CA THR A 177 13.45 17.71 5.20
C THR A 177 14.99 17.75 5.18
N PRO A 178 15.62 18.46 4.23
CA PRO A 178 15.01 19.20 3.10
C PRO A 178 14.27 18.27 2.11
N PRO A 179 13.32 18.80 1.33
CA PRO A 179 12.56 17.99 0.38
C PRO A 179 13.48 17.37 -0.69
N CYS A 180 13.26 16.09 -0.95
CA CYS A 180 13.94 15.34 -2.02
C CYS A 180 13.57 15.91 -3.40
N SER A 181 14.35 15.56 -4.43
CA SER A 181 14.05 15.92 -5.83
C SER A 181 12.71 15.34 -6.31
N ASP A 182 12.10 15.97 -7.30
CA ASP A 182 10.86 15.48 -7.92
C ASP A 182 11.15 14.33 -8.89
N VAL A 183 10.24 13.35 -8.91
CA VAL A 183 10.17 12.35 -9.97
C VAL A 183 9.53 12.99 -11.20
N THR A 184 10.25 13.08 -12.31
CA THR A 184 9.80 13.79 -13.52
C THR A 184 9.38 12.86 -14.65
N THR A 185 9.73 11.58 -14.59
CA THR A 185 9.46 10.59 -15.64
C THR A 185 9.13 9.24 -15.03
N GLU A 186 8.15 8.54 -15.60
CA GLU A 186 7.91 7.13 -15.29
C GLU A 186 8.98 6.25 -15.92
N THR A 187 9.45 5.25 -15.18
CA THR A 187 10.51 4.33 -15.58
C THR A 187 9.92 3.02 -16.13
N PHE A 188 10.34 2.63 -17.33
CA PHE A 188 9.99 1.34 -17.93
C PHE A 188 11.27 0.50 -18.13
N PRO A 189 11.62 -0.39 -17.17
CA PRO A 189 12.89 -1.12 -17.17
C PRO A 189 13.17 -1.90 -18.47
N CYS A 190 12.16 -2.54 -19.05
CA CYS A 190 12.33 -3.32 -20.29
C CYS A 190 12.59 -2.44 -21.54
N GLN A 191 12.25 -1.15 -21.52
CA GLN A 191 12.58 -0.23 -22.61
C GLN A 191 14.05 0.17 -22.57
N ARG A 192 14.61 0.40 -21.36
CA ARG A 192 16.04 0.68 -21.17
C ARG A 192 16.91 -0.57 -21.33
N HIS A 193 16.46 -1.70 -20.76
CA HIS A 193 17.20 -2.95 -20.71
C HIS A 193 16.54 -4.02 -21.60
N SER A 194 16.45 -3.73 -22.90
CA SER A 194 15.72 -4.57 -23.88
C SER A 194 16.27 -6.01 -24.00
N TYR A 195 17.56 -6.21 -23.72
CA TYR A 195 18.18 -7.54 -23.72
C TYR A 195 17.56 -8.50 -22.68
N CYS A 196 16.95 -7.97 -21.61
CA CYS A 196 16.28 -8.76 -20.57
C CYS A 196 14.79 -9.02 -20.86
N SER A 197 14.15 -8.31 -21.79
CA SER A 197 12.68 -8.34 -21.97
C SER A 197 12.16 -9.75 -22.24
N ASN A 198 12.76 -10.45 -23.23
CA ASN A 198 12.36 -11.81 -23.60
C ASN A 198 12.52 -12.81 -22.45
N TRP A 199 13.54 -12.63 -21.60
CA TRP A 199 13.74 -13.48 -20.43
C TRP A 199 12.66 -13.21 -19.38
N ALA A 200 12.37 -11.94 -19.09
CA ALA A 200 11.36 -11.52 -18.12
C ALA A 200 9.96 -12.01 -18.53
N GLU A 201 9.56 -11.80 -19.78
CA GLU A 201 8.29 -12.28 -20.32
C GLU A 201 8.15 -13.80 -20.14
N ARG A 202 9.17 -14.57 -20.53
CA ARG A 202 9.17 -16.03 -20.37
C ARG A 202 9.02 -16.48 -18.93
N ARG A 203 9.65 -15.78 -17.98
CA ARG A 203 9.57 -16.14 -16.57
C ARG A 203 8.22 -15.79 -15.96
N CYS A 204 7.66 -14.63 -16.33
CA CYS A 204 6.38 -14.12 -15.81
C CYS A 204 5.16 -14.79 -16.45
N MET A 205 5.29 -15.36 -17.65
CA MET A 205 4.22 -16.11 -18.34
C MET A 205 3.66 -17.31 -17.56
N ILE A 206 4.32 -17.74 -16.47
CA ILE A 206 3.73 -18.74 -15.57
C ILE A 206 2.37 -18.28 -15.02
N ILE A 207 2.19 -16.97 -14.77
CA ILE A 207 0.97 -16.39 -14.17
C ILE A 207 -0.23 -16.56 -15.11
N THR A 208 -0.02 -16.43 -16.42
CA THR A 208 -1.05 -16.62 -17.46
C THR A 208 -1.06 -18.05 -18.01
N GLY A 209 -0.17 -18.92 -17.54
CA GLY A 209 -0.08 -20.32 -17.95
C GLY A 209 -1.05 -21.25 -17.22
N ASP A 210 -1.02 -22.53 -17.60
CA ASP A 210 -1.96 -23.54 -17.10
C ASP A 210 -1.87 -23.75 -15.58
N THR A 211 -0.71 -23.49 -14.96
CA THR A 211 -0.50 -23.59 -13.51
C THR A 211 -1.52 -22.78 -12.71
N PHE A 212 -1.95 -21.61 -13.22
CA PHE A 212 -2.91 -20.72 -12.55
C PHE A 212 -4.26 -20.65 -13.26
N LYS A 213 -4.56 -21.58 -14.18
CA LYS A 213 -5.77 -21.58 -15.00
C LYS A 213 -7.07 -21.47 -14.20
N GLU A 214 -7.13 -22.12 -13.05
CA GLU A 214 -8.31 -22.07 -12.16
C GLU A 214 -8.56 -20.68 -11.56
N CYS A 215 -7.52 -19.84 -11.48
CA CYS A 215 -7.58 -18.49 -10.94
C CYS A 215 -7.90 -17.43 -11.99
N HIS A 216 -7.69 -17.70 -13.29
CA HIS A 216 -7.89 -16.73 -14.37
C HIS A 216 -9.34 -16.22 -14.47
N LEU A 217 -10.31 -16.99 -14.00
CA LEU A 217 -11.72 -16.58 -13.95
C LEU A 217 -12.08 -15.73 -12.71
N LYS A 218 -11.18 -15.66 -11.72
CA LYS A 218 -11.43 -15.03 -10.41
C LYS A 218 -10.58 -13.77 -10.18
N VAL A 219 -9.38 -13.74 -10.74
CA VAL A 219 -8.41 -12.66 -10.59
C VAL A 219 -7.91 -12.28 -11.96
N ASN A 220 -7.98 -10.99 -12.29
CA ASN A 220 -7.40 -10.49 -13.53
C ASN A 220 -5.87 -10.62 -13.46
N THR A 221 -5.29 -11.19 -14.51
CA THR A 221 -3.84 -11.38 -14.68
C THR A 221 -3.19 -10.31 -15.54
N GLU A 222 -3.98 -9.43 -16.16
CA GLU A 222 -3.55 -8.22 -16.88
C GLU A 222 -3.67 -6.98 -15.99
#